data_AF-A0A6J4NPJ8-F1
#
_entry.id   AF-A0A6J4NPJ8-F1
#
_cell.length_a   1.000
_cell.length_b   1.000
_cell.length_c   1.000
_cell.angle_alpha   90.00
_cell.angle_beta   90.00
_cell.angle_gamma   90.00
#
_symmetry.space_group_name_H-M   'P 1'
#
loop_
_entity.id
_entity.type
_entity.pdbx_description
1 polymer ?
#
loop_
_entity_poly.entity_id
_entity_poly.type
_entity_poly.pdbx_seq_one_letter_code
_entity_poly.pdbx_strand_id
1 'polypeptide(L)'
;MLAVHFGAGNIGRGFIGQLLHESGYDIVFVDVRDDVVEALRSEGRYEVILADEEEERIPVDRVTALHSDRDAEEVTGRLSEADLITTAVGPSVLKAIAPAIARGLVERSRLGGAPVNVIACENMVGASQILRGFVMEHVPDESAGAVEGISGFPNATVDRIVPEYRA
;
A
#
# COMPACT_ATOMS: atom_id res chain seq x y z
N MET A 1 -4.11 12.07 -7.78
CA MET A 1 -4.47 10.63 -7.71
C MET A 1 -4.01 10.12 -6.37
N LEU A 2 -4.78 9.24 -5.72
CA LEU A 2 -4.48 8.72 -4.39
C LEU A 2 -3.98 7.28 -4.46
N ALA A 3 -2.81 7.00 -3.89
CA ALA A 3 -2.33 5.64 -3.68
C ALA A 3 -2.31 5.31 -2.19
N VAL A 4 -2.86 4.15 -1.83
CA VAL A 4 -2.70 3.57 -0.48
C VAL A 4 -1.64 2.48 -0.55
N HIS A 5 -0.58 2.61 0.24
CA HIS A 5 0.54 1.67 0.25
C HIS A 5 0.69 1.01 1.62
N PHE A 6 0.47 -0.30 1.70
CA PHE A 6 0.73 -1.07 2.92
C PHE A 6 2.22 -1.40 3.05
N GLY A 7 2.80 -1.09 4.20
CA GLY A 7 4.21 -1.32 4.50
C GLY A 7 5.06 -0.10 4.20
N ALA A 8 5.29 0.72 5.21
CA ALA A 8 6.14 1.90 5.15
C ALA A 8 7.61 1.55 5.45
N GLY A 9 8.06 0.32 5.18
CA GLY A 9 9.45 -0.11 5.39
C GLY A 9 10.40 0.41 4.30
N ASN A 10 11.61 -0.15 4.23
CA ASN A 10 12.63 0.30 3.28
C ASN A 10 12.21 0.08 1.81
N ILE A 11 11.62 -1.08 1.47
CA ILE A 11 11.07 -1.31 0.12
C ILE A 11 9.88 -0.39 -0.16
N GLY A 12 9.00 -0.21 0.83
CA GLY A 12 7.85 0.67 0.69
C GLY A 12 8.24 2.11 0.41
N ARG A 13 9.18 2.68 1.17
CA ARG A 13 9.62 4.07 0.98
C ARG A 13 10.64 4.25 -0.13
N GLY A 14 11.67 3.40 -0.14
CA GLY A 14 12.82 3.48 -1.04
C GLY A 14 12.63 2.83 -2.41
N PHE A 15 11.45 2.27 -2.70
CA PHE A 15 11.13 1.77 -4.03
C PHE A 15 9.70 2.10 -4.45
N ILE A 16 8.70 1.45 -3.87
CA ILE A 16 7.33 1.52 -4.39
C ILE A 16 6.75 2.93 -4.18
N GLY A 17 6.94 3.50 -2.99
CA GLY A 17 6.54 4.87 -2.65
C GLY A 17 7.22 5.91 -3.54
N GLN A 18 8.51 5.76 -3.82
CA GLN A 18 9.21 6.61 -4.80
C GLN A 18 8.55 6.56 -6.18
N LEU A 19 8.31 5.35 -6.72
CA LEU A 19 7.68 5.20 -8.04
C LEU A 19 6.26 5.76 -8.09
N LEU A 20 5.48 5.60 -7.02
CA LEU A 20 4.14 6.17 -6.89
C LEU A 20 4.20 7.70 -6.92
N HIS A 21 5.14 8.30 -6.19
CA HIS A 21 5.32 9.74 -6.13
C HIS A 21 5.72 10.32 -7.49
N GLU A 22 6.71 9.71 -8.15
CA GLU A 22 7.16 10.07 -9.50
C GLU A 22 6.04 9.93 -10.54
N SER A 23 5.09 9.00 -10.30
CA SER A 23 3.88 8.82 -11.12
C SER A 23 2.76 9.82 -10.80
N GLY A 24 2.99 10.77 -9.88
CA GLY A 24 2.07 11.84 -9.55
C GLY A 24 1.03 11.50 -8.48
N TYR A 25 1.15 10.38 -7.77
CA TYR A 25 0.25 10.02 -6.67
C TYR A 25 0.56 10.80 -5.39
N ASP A 26 -0.48 11.17 -4.67
CA ASP A 26 -0.39 11.46 -3.24
C ASP A 26 -0.49 10.12 -2.50
N ILE A 27 0.35 9.91 -1.50
CA ILE A 27 0.56 8.58 -0.92
C ILE A 27 0.10 8.55 0.54
N VAL A 28 -0.77 7.60 0.86
CA VAL A 28 -1.08 7.23 2.24
C VAL A 28 -0.42 5.89 2.53
N PHE A 29 0.64 5.93 3.33
CA PHE A 29 1.22 4.71 3.88
C PHE A 29 0.33 4.13 4.98
N VAL A 30 0.28 2.80 5.07
CA VAL A 30 -0.39 2.08 6.17
C VAL A 30 0.62 1.12 6.79
N ASP A 31 0.87 1.29 8.10
CA ASP A 31 1.85 0.49 8.84
C ASP A 31 1.38 0.21 10.28
N VAL A 32 2.13 -0.59 11.03
CA VAL A 32 1.94 -0.87 12.46
C VAL A 32 3.00 -0.18 13.34
N ARG A 33 4.05 0.37 12.72
CA ARG A 33 5.15 1.02 13.43
C ARG A 33 4.84 2.48 13.73
N ASP A 34 4.61 2.77 15.00
CA ASP A 34 4.30 4.12 15.52
C ASP A 34 5.31 5.16 15.10
N ASP A 35 6.60 4.85 15.27
CA ASP A 35 7.69 5.76 14.96
C ASP A 35 7.71 6.18 13.48
N VAL A 36 7.46 5.22 12.58
CA VAL A 36 7.40 5.48 11.14
C VAL A 36 6.13 6.25 10.76
N VAL A 37 4.99 5.86 11.33
CA VAL A 37 3.70 6.51 11.05
C VAL A 37 3.72 7.97 11.49
N GLU A 38 4.20 8.24 12.70
CA GLU A 38 4.27 9.60 13.26
C GLU A 38 5.25 10.47 12.48
N ALA A 39 6.43 9.94 12.13
CA ALA A 39 7.41 10.67 11.32
C ALA A 39 6.84 11.06 9.95
N LEU A 40 6.26 10.11 9.22
CA LEU A 40 5.67 10.38 7.89
C LEU A 40 4.50 11.37 7.97
N ARG A 41 3.64 11.24 8.99
CA ARG A 41 2.50 12.14 9.18
C ARG A 41 2.95 13.56 9.55
N SER A 42 3.99 13.70 10.37
CA SER A 42 4.51 15.00 10.82
C SER A 42 5.31 15.71 9.74
N GLU A 43 6.18 14.99 9.03
CA GLU A 43 7.09 15.59 8.05
C GLU A 43 6.44 15.78 6.68
N GLY A 44 5.52 14.89 6.31
CA GLY A 44 4.83 14.90 5.01
C GLY A 44 5.74 14.64 3.81
N ARG A 45 6.99 14.23 4.07
CA ARG A 45 8.04 13.95 3.08
C ARG A 45 9.14 13.06 3.67
N TYR A 46 9.98 12.50 2.81
CA TYR A 46 11.26 11.87 3.15
C TYR A 46 12.21 11.95 1.93
N GLU A 47 13.45 11.50 2.09
CA GLU A 47 14.41 11.39 0.99
C GLU A 47 14.78 9.92 0.75
N VAL A 48 14.94 9.55 -0.51
CA VAL A 48 15.57 8.29 -0.92
C VAL A 48 16.99 8.62 -1.34
N ILE A 49 17.96 7.93 -0.74
CA ILE A 49 19.39 8.08 -1.07
C ILE A 49 19.81 6.90 -1.92
N LEU A 50 20.33 7.16 -3.12
CA LEU A 50 20.90 6.12 -3.96
C LEU A 50 22.24 5.65 -3.37
N ALA A 51 22.40 4.34 -3.24
CA ALA A 51 23.60 3.72 -2.66
C ALA A 51 24.72 3.56 -3.70
N ASP A 52 25.12 4.68 -4.31
CA ASP A 52 26.25 4.78 -5.24
C ASP A 52 27.27 5.83 -4.75
N GLU A 53 28.31 6.09 -5.54
CA GLU A 53 29.37 7.04 -5.17
C GLU A 53 28.88 8.50 -5.13
N GLU A 54 27.81 8.83 -5.85
CA GLU A 54 27.28 10.19 -5.96
C GLU A 54 26.28 10.50 -4.83
N GLU A 55 25.71 9.49 -4.19
CA GLU A 55 24.72 9.58 -3.11
C GLU A 55 23.55 10.51 -3.47
N GLU A 56 23.03 10.37 -4.68
CA GLU A 56 21.91 11.19 -5.15
C GLU A 56 20.72 11.08 -4.18
N ARG A 57 20.12 12.24 -3.86
CA ARG A 57 18.97 12.35 -2.97
C ARG A 57 17.73 12.70 -3.76
N ILE A 58 16.78 11.77 -3.75
CA ILE A 58 15.50 11.90 -4.44
C ILE A 58 14.44 12.30 -3.39
N PRO A 59 13.92 13.54 -3.42
CA PRO A 59 12.89 13.96 -2.48
C PRO A 59 11.55 13.30 -2.83
N VAL A 60 10.89 12.74 -1.81
CA VAL A 60 9.54 12.20 -1.91
C VAL A 60 8.64 12.99 -0.97
N ASP A 61 7.70 13.75 -1.54
CA ASP A 61 6.74 14.58 -0.81
C ASP A 61 5.29 14.12 -1.04
N ARG A 62 4.31 14.85 -0.51
CA ARG A 62 2.88 14.52 -0.63
C ARG A 62 2.56 13.13 -0.08
N VAL A 63 3.21 12.80 1.04
CA VAL A 63 3.00 11.55 1.75
C VAL A 63 2.39 11.81 3.13
N THR A 64 1.65 10.84 3.63
CA THR A 64 1.26 10.74 5.03
C THR A 64 1.20 9.26 5.41
N ALA A 65 0.94 8.97 6.69
CA ALA A 65 0.79 7.60 7.15
C ALA A 65 -0.34 7.44 8.15
N LEU A 66 -0.94 6.25 8.13
CA LEU A 66 -1.97 5.77 9.04
C LEU A 66 -1.51 4.52 9.76
N HIS A 67 -1.83 4.42 11.05
CA HIS A 67 -1.64 3.19 11.80
C HIS A 67 -2.80 2.23 11.49
N SER A 68 -2.47 1.04 11.01
CA SER A 68 -3.45 0.03 10.57
C SER A 68 -4.56 -0.29 11.59
N ASP A 69 -4.21 -0.43 12.87
CA ASP A 69 -5.20 -0.69 13.93
C ASP A 69 -5.88 0.58 14.49
N ARG A 70 -5.10 1.61 14.88
CA ARG A 70 -5.64 2.80 15.55
C ARG A 70 -6.45 3.70 14.63
N ASP A 71 -6.10 3.74 13.35
CA ASP A 71 -6.76 4.57 12.35
C ASP A 71 -7.63 3.73 11.40
N ALA A 72 -8.14 2.57 11.85
CA ALA A 72 -8.81 1.58 11.00
C ALA A 72 -10.00 2.13 10.18
N GLU A 73 -10.77 3.07 10.74
CA GLU A 73 -11.86 3.75 10.02
C GLU A 73 -11.31 4.65 8.91
N GLU A 74 -10.28 5.44 9.19
CA GLU A 74 -9.65 6.31 8.19
C GLU A 74 -8.98 5.47 7.09
N VAL A 75 -8.30 4.38 7.45
CA VAL A 75 -7.74 3.42 6.48
C VAL A 75 -8.82 2.89 5.54
N THR A 76 -9.99 2.51 6.08
CA THR A 76 -11.13 2.04 5.28
C THR A 76 -11.61 3.13 4.31
N GLY A 77 -11.74 4.37 4.78
CA GLY A 77 -12.09 5.53 3.94
C GLY A 77 -11.09 5.75 2.80
N ARG A 78 -9.79 5.79 3.12
CA ARG A 78 -8.72 5.97 2.11
C ARG A 78 -8.69 4.86 1.08
N LEU A 79 -8.88 3.61 1.50
CA LEU A 79 -8.96 2.47 0.57
C LEU A 79 -10.17 2.57 -0.36
N SER A 80 -11.30 3.08 0.15
CA SER A 80 -12.50 3.24 -0.65
C SER A 80 -12.33 4.32 -1.74
N GLU A 81 -11.51 5.34 -1.47
CA GLU A 81 -11.22 6.47 -2.36
C GLU A 81 -10.00 6.23 -3.28
N ALA A 82 -9.14 5.26 -2.95
CA ALA A 82 -7.87 5.06 -3.64
C ALA A 82 -8.04 4.81 -5.14
N ASP A 83 -7.12 5.38 -5.93
CA ASP A 83 -6.97 5.08 -7.35
C ASP A 83 -6.10 3.83 -7.55
N LEU A 84 -5.21 3.55 -6.59
CA LEU A 84 -4.32 2.39 -6.61
C LEU A 84 -4.02 1.92 -5.17
N ILE A 85 -4.03 0.61 -4.95
CA ILE A 85 -3.64 -0.01 -3.68
C ILE A 85 -2.42 -0.88 -3.94
N THR A 86 -1.35 -0.71 -3.14
CA THR A 86 -0.13 -1.51 -3.27
C THR A 86 0.38 -2.00 -1.91
N THR A 87 1.23 -3.03 -1.90
CA THR A 87 1.80 -3.59 -0.66
C THR A 87 3.29 -3.89 -0.81
N ALA A 88 4.06 -3.69 0.25
CA ALA A 88 5.41 -4.20 0.43
C ALA A 88 5.63 -4.54 1.93
N VAL A 89 4.90 -5.53 2.41
CA VAL A 89 4.82 -5.91 3.84
C VAL A 89 5.54 -7.22 4.18
N GLY A 90 6.00 -7.95 3.17
CA GLY A 90 6.50 -9.31 3.30
C GLY A 90 5.38 -10.34 3.08
N PRO A 91 5.64 -11.46 2.37
CA PRO A 91 4.62 -12.46 2.05
C PRO A 91 3.82 -13.01 3.24
N SER A 92 4.47 -13.15 4.41
CA SER A 92 3.82 -13.65 5.63
C SER A 92 2.80 -12.68 6.22
N VAL A 93 2.88 -11.39 5.88
CA VAL A 93 2.03 -10.33 6.42
C VAL A 93 0.82 -10.05 5.52
N LEU A 94 0.81 -10.54 4.26
CA LEU A 94 -0.31 -10.36 3.33
C LEU A 94 -1.67 -10.78 3.92
N LYS A 95 -1.70 -11.90 4.66
CA LYS A 95 -2.93 -12.37 5.33
C LYS A 95 -3.41 -11.40 6.41
N ALA A 96 -2.49 -10.73 7.11
CA ALA A 96 -2.83 -9.81 8.20
C ALA A 96 -3.45 -8.50 7.70
N ILE A 97 -3.06 -8.01 6.50
CA ILE A 97 -3.62 -6.79 5.91
C ILE A 97 -4.92 -7.02 5.12
N ALA A 98 -5.20 -8.27 4.75
CA ALA A 98 -6.36 -8.64 3.94
C ALA A 98 -7.72 -8.17 4.51
N PRO A 99 -8.00 -8.24 5.83
CA PRO A 99 -9.24 -7.72 6.39
C PRO A 99 -9.45 -6.22 6.16
N ALA A 100 -8.38 -5.42 6.22
CA ALA A 100 -8.48 -3.98 6.00
C ALA A 100 -8.81 -3.67 4.53
N ILE A 101 -8.13 -4.35 3.61
CA ILE A 101 -8.38 -4.22 2.15
C ILE A 101 -9.82 -4.67 1.84
N ALA A 102 -10.28 -5.79 2.40
CA ALA A 102 -11.65 -6.27 2.22
C ALA A 102 -12.69 -5.24 2.65
N ARG A 103 -12.54 -4.64 3.85
CA ARG A 103 -13.42 -3.55 4.32
C ARG A 103 -13.43 -2.36 3.37
N GLY A 104 -12.26 -1.92 2.92
CA GLY A 104 -12.13 -0.82 1.97
C GLY A 104 -12.81 -1.09 0.62
N LEU A 105 -12.66 -2.30 0.07
CA LEU A 105 -13.30 -2.70 -1.19
C LEU A 105 -14.81 -2.86 -1.05
N VAL A 106 -15.29 -3.43 0.06
CA VAL A 106 -16.73 -3.51 0.35
C VAL A 106 -17.32 -2.10 0.42
N GLU A 107 -16.69 -1.19 1.16
CA GLU A 107 -17.14 0.20 1.26
C GLU A 107 -17.11 0.90 -0.11
N ARG A 108 -16.05 0.73 -0.89
CA ARG A 108 -15.96 1.24 -2.27
C ARG A 108 -17.13 0.76 -3.13
N SER A 109 -17.46 -0.54 -3.05
CA SER A 109 -18.54 -1.14 -3.83
C SER A 109 -19.90 -0.56 -3.42
N ARG A 110 -20.12 -0.35 -2.12
CA ARG A 110 -21.33 0.26 -1.56
C ARG A 110 -21.51 1.70 -2.03
N LEU A 111 -20.41 2.44 -2.17
CA LEU A 111 -20.39 3.81 -2.66
C LEU A 111 -20.48 3.93 -4.19
N GLY A 112 -20.47 2.80 -4.93
CA GLY A 112 -20.47 2.81 -6.39
C GLY A 112 -19.17 3.35 -6.99
N GLY A 113 -18.04 3.16 -6.29
CA GLY A 113 -16.72 3.61 -6.74
C GLY A 113 -16.28 2.95 -8.04
N ALA A 114 -15.40 3.64 -8.78
CA ALA A 114 -14.82 3.11 -10.02
C ALA A 114 -13.97 1.84 -9.75
N PRO A 115 -13.63 1.04 -10.77
CA PRO A 115 -12.71 -0.08 -10.58
C PRO A 115 -11.35 0.36 -9.99
N VAL A 116 -10.69 -0.53 -9.22
CA VAL A 116 -9.39 -0.28 -8.58
C VAL A 116 -8.47 -1.49 -8.73
N ASN A 117 -7.16 -1.25 -8.85
CA ASN A 117 -6.16 -2.31 -8.82
C ASN A 117 -5.51 -2.42 -7.44
N VAL A 118 -5.31 -3.66 -6.99
CA VAL A 118 -4.58 -4.03 -5.78
C VAL A 118 -3.36 -4.85 -6.18
N ILE A 119 -2.17 -4.31 -5.99
CA ILE A 119 -0.91 -4.90 -6.47
C ILE A 119 0.00 -5.22 -5.28
N ALA A 120 0.23 -6.51 -5.03
CA ALA A 120 1.19 -6.93 -4.03
C ALA A 120 2.61 -6.89 -4.62
N CYS A 121 3.42 -5.92 -4.20
CA CYS A 121 4.80 -5.72 -4.62
C CYS A 121 5.75 -6.51 -3.71
N GLU A 122 5.53 -7.82 -3.62
CA GLU A 122 6.28 -8.72 -2.75
C GLU A 122 7.32 -9.51 -3.55
N ASN A 123 8.39 -9.95 -2.87
CA ASN A 123 9.32 -10.92 -3.43
C ASN A 123 8.73 -12.34 -3.39
N MET A 124 7.61 -12.55 -4.08
CA MET A 124 6.90 -13.82 -4.16
C MET A 124 6.13 -13.92 -5.49
N VAL A 125 6.27 -15.06 -6.16
CA VAL A 125 5.48 -15.37 -7.37
C VAL A 125 4.00 -15.45 -7.02
N GLY A 126 3.15 -14.73 -7.76
CA GLY A 126 1.71 -14.79 -7.58
C GLY A 126 1.19 -14.04 -6.35
N ALA A 127 1.96 -13.08 -5.82
CA ALA A 127 1.61 -12.37 -4.58
C ALA A 127 0.22 -11.71 -4.61
N SER A 128 -0.15 -11.02 -5.69
CA SER A 128 -1.47 -10.38 -5.80
C SER A 128 -2.59 -11.40 -5.87
N GLN A 129 -2.37 -12.52 -6.56
CA GLN A 129 -3.34 -13.62 -6.61
C GLN A 129 -3.54 -14.26 -5.23
N ILE A 130 -2.47 -14.46 -4.46
CA ILE A 130 -2.53 -14.97 -3.09
C ILE A 130 -3.26 -13.97 -2.19
N LEU A 131 -2.91 -12.69 -2.28
CA LEU A 131 -3.58 -11.61 -1.54
C LEU A 131 -5.07 -11.56 -1.87
N ARG A 132 -5.47 -11.70 -3.14
CA ARG A 132 -6.88 -11.80 -3.55
C ARG A 132 -7.60 -12.90 -2.79
N GLY A 133 -6.99 -14.09 -2.68
CA GLY A 133 -7.54 -15.20 -1.91
C GLY A 133 -7.85 -14.80 -0.47
N PHE A 134 -6.86 -14.24 0.24
CA PHE A 134 -7.06 -13.78 1.62
C PHE A 134 -8.08 -12.65 1.74
N VAL A 135 -8.10 -11.71 0.80
CA VAL A 135 -9.08 -10.60 0.81
C VAL A 135 -10.50 -11.14 0.67
N MET A 136 -10.73 -12.05 -0.28
CA MET A 136 -12.07 -12.61 -0.52
C MET A 136 -12.57 -13.47 0.65
N GLU A 137 -11.70 -14.07 1.47
CA GLU A 137 -12.09 -14.75 2.73
C GLU A 137 -12.77 -13.80 3.73
N HIS A 138 -12.57 -12.49 3.60
CA HIS A 138 -13.11 -11.46 4.49
C HIS A 138 -14.22 -10.61 3.85
N VAL A 139 -14.61 -10.89 2.60
CA VAL A 139 -15.71 -10.20 1.93
C VAL A 139 -17.01 -10.96 2.22
N PRO A 140 -18.08 -10.29 2.73
CA PRO A 140 -19.38 -10.93 2.91
C PRO A 140 -19.94 -11.48 1.59
N ASP A 141 -20.64 -12.62 1.64
CA ASP A 141 -21.16 -13.32 0.46
C ASP A 141 -22.05 -12.40 -0.41
N GLU A 142 -22.88 -11.56 0.21
CA GLU A 142 -23.75 -10.61 -0.48
C GLU A 142 -22.98 -9.51 -1.24
N SER A 143 -21.72 -9.25 -0.87
CA SER A 143 -20.86 -8.24 -1.49
C SER A 143 -19.81 -8.84 -2.45
N ALA A 144 -19.62 -10.16 -2.43
CA ALA A 144 -18.54 -10.83 -3.16
C ALA A 144 -18.53 -10.52 -4.66
N GLY A 145 -19.68 -10.62 -5.33
CA GLY A 145 -19.79 -10.33 -6.76
C GLY A 145 -19.55 -8.86 -7.11
N ALA A 146 -19.96 -7.94 -6.23
CA ALA A 146 -19.72 -6.52 -6.44
C ALA A 146 -18.24 -6.17 -6.28
N VAL A 147 -17.59 -6.68 -5.22
CA VAL A 147 -16.15 -6.49 -4.97
C VAL A 147 -15.33 -7.10 -6.10
N GLU A 148 -15.65 -8.33 -6.53
CA GLU A 148 -14.95 -8.99 -7.65
C GLU A 148 -15.09 -8.20 -8.96
N GLY A 149 -16.26 -7.61 -9.22
CA GLY A 149 -16.50 -6.79 -10.41
C GLY A 149 -15.73 -5.47 -10.46
N ILE A 150 -15.29 -4.94 -9.32
CA ILE A 150 -14.59 -3.63 -9.24
C ILE A 150 -13.12 -3.73 -8.86
N SER A 151 -12.59 -4.92 -8.50
CA SER A 151 -11.22 -5.05 -8.03
C SER A 151 -10.37 -5.96 -8.92
N GLY A 152 -9.24 -5.41 -9.40
CA GLY A 152 -8.21 -6.15 -10.12
C GLY A 152 -7.04 -6.50 -9.20
N PHE A 153 -6.49 -7.71 -9.34
CA PHE A 153 -5.31 -8.16 -8.58
C PHE A 153 -4.18 -8.61 -9.52
N PRO A 154 -3.60 -7.70 -10.32
CA PRO A 154 -2.53 -8.07 -11.24
C PRO A 154 -1.26 -8.45 -10.45
N ASN A 155 -0.67 -9.60 -10.79
CA ASN A 155 0.62 -9.99 -10.24
C ASN A 155 1.72 -9.06 -10.74
N ALA A 156 2.71 -8.80 -9.90
CA ALA A 156 3.88 -8.00 -10.23
C ALA A 156 5.16 -8.75 -9.84
N THR A 157 6.26 -8.42 -10.53
CA THR A 157 7.62 -8.76 -10.13
C THR A 157 8.33 -7.45 -9.83
N VAL A 158 8.96 -7.37 -8.67
CA VAL A 158 9.70 -6.20 -8.23
C VAL A 158 11.13 -6.61 -7.90
N ASP A 159 12.10 -5.79 -8.30
CA ASP A 159 13.50 -6.05 -8.05
C ASP A 159 14.24 -4.74 -7.80
N ARG A 160 14.70 -4.56 -6.56
CA ARG A 160 15.60 -3.49 -6.12
C ARG A 160 16.29 -3.93 -4.85
N ILE A 161 17.61 -3.81 -4.80
CA ILE A 161 18.37 -3.99 -3.57
C ILE A 161 18.19 -2.73 -2.72
N VAL A 162 17.58 -2.86 -1.54
CA VAL A 162 17.41 -1.76 -0.60
C VAL A 162 18.00 -2.18 0.76
N PRO A 163 19.22 -1.73 1.10
CA PRO A 163 19.89 -2.10 2.33
C PRO A 163 19.18 -1.52 3.56
N GLU A 164 19.55 -2.00 4.75
CA GLU A 164 19.22 -1.30 5.98
C GLU A 164 19.90 0.07 5.99
N TYR A 165 19.14 1.12 6.30
CA TYR A 165 19.72 2.43 6.51
C TYR A 165 20.55 2.42 7.79
N ARG A 166 21.85 2.68 7.65
CA ARG A 166 22.76 2.91 8.77
C ARG A 166 23.11 4.39 8.75
N ALA A 167 22.67 5.10 9.78
CA ALA A 167 23.04 6.50 10.04
C ALA A 167 24.48 6.60 10.55
#